data_AF-A0A9D8A0T9-F1
#
_entry.id   AF-A0A9D8A0T9-F1
#
_cell.length_a   1.000
_cell.length_b   1.000
_cell.length_c   1.000
_cell.angle_alpha   90.00
_cell.angle_beta   90.00
_cell.angle_gamma   90.00
#
_symmetry.space_group_name_H-M   'P 1'
#
loop_
_entity.id
_entity.type
_entity.pdbx_description
1 polymer ?
#
loop_
_entity_poly.entity_id
_entity_poly.type
_entity_poly.pdbx_seq_one_letter_code
_entity_poly.pdbx_strand_id
1 'polypeptide(L)'
;PRYKINRYENLLHQALDIQWANGSVPGSFFSPELFQNFSQLVDEWAINSPDLLEYFGGESLITQSHGQSCMAYFKSRYKVKGLYFLDEPEAALSPKTQMDLLGVLSDIRISRHAQFIISTHSPIIMSCRQAALYSFDSNAIERIAFKETQHYKIYNDFFSKA
;
A
#
# COMPACT_ATOMS: atom_id res chain seq x y z
N PRO A 1 14.39 -14.18 20.41
CA PRO A 1 14.49 -13.13 21.45
C PRO A 1 13.18 -12.32 21.52
N ARG A 2 12.48 -12.34 22.66
CA ARG A 2 11.30 -11.46 22.85
C ARG A 2 11.78 -10.01 22.78
N TYR A 3 11.27 -9.25 21.81
CA TYR A 3 11.53 -7.83 21.67
C TYR A 3 11.29 -7.14 23.03
N LYS A 4 12.30 -6.43 23.55
CA LYS A 4 12.09 -5.55 24.72
C LYS A 4 11.24 -4.40 24.22
N ILE A 5 10.01 -4.31 24.73
CA ILE A 5 9.10 -3.19 24.44
C ILE A 5 9.83 -1.89 24.77
N ASN A 6 10.06 -1.06 23.75
CA ASN A 6 10.65 0.25 23.93
C ASN A 6 9.56 1.19 24.43
N ARG A 7 9.65 1.64 25.69
CA ARG A 7 8.67 2.59 26.29
C ARG A 7 8.56 3.91 25.52
N TYR A 8 9.54 4.25 24.69
CA TYR A 8 9.59 5.48 23.93
C TYR A 8 9.32 5.29 22.44
N GLU A 9 8.91 4.10 22.01
CA GLU A 9 8.60 3.80 20.60
C GLU A 9 7.62 4.82 20.01
N ASN A 10 6.58 5.16 20.77
CA ASN A 10 5.57 6.14 20.37
C ASN A 10 6.04 7.60 20.46
N LEU A 11 7.22 7.88 21.01
CA LEU A 11 7.75 9.25 21.17
C LEU A 11 8.72 9.65 20.07
N LEU A 12 9.11 8.74 19.17
CA LEU A 12 10.06 9.04 18.10
C LEU A 12 9.62 10.23 17.24
N HIS A 13 8.31 10.35 16.99
CA HIS A 13 7.73 11.47 16.23
C HIS A 13 8.01 12.85 16.87
N GLN A 14 8.24 12.93 18.18
CA GLN A 14 8.56 14.18 18.88
C GLN A 14 10.00 14.65 18.62
N ALA A 15 10.87 13.72 18.23
CA ALA A 15 12.28 13.99 17.93
C ALA A 15 12.55 14.12 16.41
N LEU A 16 11.54 13.92 15.57
CA LEU A 16 11.64 14.02 14.13
C LEU A 16 10.96 15.31 13.65
N ASP A 17 11.70 16.13 12.90
CA ASP A 17 11.15 17.24 12.11
C ASP A 17 11.25 16.89 10.63
N ILE A 18 10.19 17.20 9.87
CA ILE A 18 10.10 16.87 8.44
C ILE A 18 10.09 18.17 7.66
N GLN A 19 11.11 18.36 6.83
CA GLN A 19 11.21 19.53 5.96
C GLN A 19 11.25 19.11 4.50
N TRP A 20 10.44 19.78 3.70
CA TRP A 20 10.48 19.64 2.24
C TRP A 20 11.66 20.43 1.69
N ALA A 21 12.63 19.73 1.10
CA ALA A 21 13.78 20.39 0.48
C ALA A 21 13.43 21.10 -0.85
N ASN A 22 12.45 20.57 -1.60
CA ASN A 22 12.11 21.02 -2.96
C ASN A 22 10.59 21.21 -3.16
N GLY A 23 9.92 21.81 -2.17
CA GLY A 23 8.47 21.99 -2.17
C GLY A 23 7.69 20.70 -1.88
N SER A 24 6.37 20.83 -1.75
CA SER A 24 5.48 19.71 -1.46
C SER A 24 5.22 18.85 -2.70
N VAL A 25 5.28 17.53 -2.54
CA VAL A 25 4.87 16.58 -3.58
C VAL A 25 3.46 16.07 -3.24
N PRO A 26 2.48 16.10 -4.17
CA PRO A 26 1.18 15.48 -3.93
C PRO A 26 1.35 13.99 -3.63
N GLY A 27 0.47 13.45 -2.77
CA GLY A 27 0.60 12.07 -2.35
C GLY A 27 -0.51 11.63 -1.42
N SER A 28 -0.49 10.36 -1.03
CA SER A 28 -1.33 9.83 0.03
C SER A 28 -0.63 8.69 0.74
N PHE A 29 -1.04 8.48 1.99
CA PHE A 29 -0.72 7.29 2.76
C PHE A 29 -1.95 6.38 2.79
N PHE A 30 -1.75 5.09 2.54
CA PHE A 30 -2.78 4.06 2.67
C PHE A 30 -2.38 3.08 3.76
N SER A 31 -3.30 2.82 4.69
CA SER A 31 -3.27 1.64 5.56
C SER A 31 -4.67 1.03 5.63
N PRO A 32 -4.79 -0.28 5.88
CA PRO A 32 -6.09 -0.95 6.01
C PRO A 32 -7.00 -0.29 7.05
N GLU A 33 -6.44 0.10 8.19
CA GLU A 33 -7.17 0.74 9.28
C GLU A 33 -7.73 2.11 8.87
N LEU A 34 -6.91 2.98 8.26
CA LEU A 34 -7.37 4.28 7.79
C LEU A 34 -8.39 4.13 6.66
N PHE A 35 -8.21 3.12 5.80
CA PHE A 35 -9.10 2.90 4.67
C PHE A 35 -10.52 2.50 5.08
N GLN A 36 -10.67 1.71 6.15
CA GLN A 36 -11.99 1.37 6.70
C GLN A 36 -12.75 2.61 7.14
N ASN A 37 -12.09 3.49 7.91
CA ASN A 37 -12.69 4.76 8.35
C ASN A 37 -12.98 5.69 7.17
N PHE A 38 -12.05 5.78 6.22
CA PHE A 38 -12.20 6.60 5.03
C PHE A 38 -13.41 6.18 4.17
N SER A 39 -13.60 4.88 3.97
CA SER A 39 -14.71 4.36 3.16
C SER A 39 -16.07 4.72 3.76
N GLN A 40 -16.17 4.71 5.10
CA GLN A 40 -17.38 5.14 5.81
C GLN A 40 -17.66 6.63 5.60
N LEU A 41 -16.65 7.48 5.76
CA LEU A 41 -16.78 8.92 5.59
C LEU A 41 -17.18 9.29 4.15
N VAL A 42 -16.61 8.63 3.14
CA VAL A 42 -16.95 8.88 1.73
C VAL A 42 -18.42 8.59 1.46
N ASP A 43 -18.94 7.47 1.95
CA ASP A 43 -20.34 7.10 1.74
C ASP A 43 -21.30 8.03 2.51
N GLU A 44 -20.92 8.48 3.72
CA GLU A 44 -21.70 9.49 4.46
C GLU A 44 -21.74 10.83 3.71
N TRP A 45 -20.61 11.29 3.18
CA TRP A 45 -20.54 12.54 2.42
C TRP A 45 -21.25 12.44 1.08
N ALA A 46 -21.23 11.26 0.45
CA ALA A 46 -21.92 10.99 -0.81
C ALA A 46 -23.43 11.22 -0.74
N ILE A 47 -24.05 11.08 0.45
CA ILE A 47 -25.47 11.41 0.68
C ILE A 47 -25.78 12.86 0.26
N ASN A 48 -24.85 13.78 0.54
CA ASN A 48 -25.00 15.21 0.25
C ASN A 48 -24.22 15.66 -0.99
N SER A 49 -23.38 14.79 -1.56
CA SER A 49 -22.54 15.09 -2.72
C SER A 49 -22.33 13.83 -3.57
N PRO A 50 -23.34 13.43 -4.37
CA PRO A 50 -23.30 12.18 -5.14
C PRO A 50 -22.11 12.08 -6.10
N ASP A 51 -21.66 13.21 -6.64
CA ASP A 51 -20.49 13.32 -7.54
C ASP A 51 -19.20 12.77 -6.91
N LEU A 52 -19.12 12.71 -5.58
CA LEU A 52 -18.00 12.12 -4.87
C LEU A 52 -17.84 10.63 -5.18
N LEU A 53 -18.96 9.90 -5.34
CA LEU A 53 -18.91 8.49 -5.72
C LEU A 53 -18.42 8.32 -7.15
N GLU A 54 -18.77 9.22 -8.07
CA GLU A 54 -18.27 9.17 -9.45
C GLU A 54 -16.74 9.20 -9.50
N TYR A 55 -16.11 10.00 -8.64
CA TYR A 55 -14.65 10.00 -8.50
C TYR A 55 -14.10 8.63 -8.13
N PHE A 56 -14.80 7.86 -7.31
CA PHE A 56 -14.45 6.50 -6.88
C PHE A 56 -15.11 5.38 -7.73
N GLY A 57 -15.60 5.69 -8.94
CA GLY A 57 -16.15 4.68 -9.85
C GLY A 57 -17.66 4.48 -9.78
N GLY A 58 -18.38 5.36 -9.09
CA GLY A 58 -19.83 5.52 -9.18
C GLY A 58 -20.66 4.64 -8.22
N GLU A 59 -20.02 3.85 -7.36
CA GLU A 59 -20.69 2.96 -6.42
C GLU A 59 -20.21 3.23 -4.98
N SER A 60 -21.05 2.88 -4.01
CA SER A 60 -20.73 3.01 -2.58
C SER A 60 -19.55 2.12 -2.19
N LEU A 61 -18.58 2.71 -1.49
CA LEU A 61 -17.38 2.01 -1.03
C LEU A 61 -17.67 1.01 0.10
N ILE A 62 -18.79 1.14 0.82
CA ILE A 62 -19.24 0.18 1.84
C ILE A 62 -19.96 -1.02 1.21
N THR A 63 -20.77 -0.80 0.17
CA THR A 63 -21.55 -1.89 -0.46
C THR A 63 -20.72 -2.81 -1.33
N GLN A 64 -19.59 -2.31 -1.83
CA GLN A 64 -18.60 -3.10 -2.55
C GLN A 64 -17.89 -4.10 -1.61
N SER A 65 -17.37 -5.18 -2.19
CA SER A 65 -16.42 -6.02 -1.45
C SER A 65 -15.16 -5.21 -1.09
N HIS A 66 -14.57 -5.49 0.07
CA HIS A 66 -13.39 -4.76 0.58
C HIS A 66 -12.28 -4.55 -0.47
N GLY A 67 -12.02 -5.60 -1.28
CA GLY A 67 -11.03 -5.52 -2.35
C GLY A 67 -11.43 -4.63 -3.53
N GLN A 68 -12.72 -4.57 -3.89
CA GLN A 68 -13.20 -3.67 -4.94
C GLN A 68 -13.13 -2.21 -4.50
N SER A 69 -13.52 -1.90 -3.26
CA SER A 69 -13.44 -0.55 -2.70
C SER A 69 -12.00 -0.05 -2.66
N CYS A 70 -11.06 -0.90 -2.23
CA CYS A 70 -9.63 -0.58 -2.25
C CYS A 70 -9.14 -0.31 -3.68
N MET A 71 -9.56 -1.14 -4.65
CA MET A 71 -9.15 -0.98 -6.04
C MET A 71 -9.72 0.29 -6.68
N ALA A 72 -10.97 0.63 -6.38
CA ALA A 72 -11.59 1.90 -6.75
C ALA A 72 -10.76 3.07 -6.21
N TYR A 73 -10.42 3.05 -4.92
CA TYR A 73 -9.55 4.06 -4.31
C TYR A 73 -8.20 4.17 -5.02
N PHE A 74 -7.50 3.06 -5.27
CA PHE A 74 -6.20 3.06 -5.95
C PHE A 74 -6.29 3.63 -7.37
N LYS A 75 -7.27 3.18 -8.16
CA LYS A 75 -7.46 3.64 -9.53
C LYS A 75 -7.82 5.12 -9.61
N SER A 76 -8.56 5.65 -8.64
CA SER A 76 -8.93 7.06 -8.61
C SER A 76 -7.77 7.93 -8.13
N ARG A 77 -7.10 7.52 -7.05
CA ARG A 77 -6.10 8.35 -6.39
C ARG A 77 -4.80 8.46 -7.17
N TYR A 78 -4.39 7.38 -7.84
CA TYR A 78 -3.10 7.33 -8.52
C TYR A 78 -3.08 7.94 -9.92
N LYS A 79 -4.19 8.54 -10.36
CA LYS A 79 -4.26 9.42 -11.54
C LYS A 79 -3.54 10.76 -11.33
N VAL A 80 -3.20 11.08 -10.09
CA VAL A 80 -2.50 12.32 -9.73
C VAL A 80 -1.00 12.05 -9.63
N LYS A 81 -0.18 12.93 -10.22
CA LYS A 81 1.28 12.81 -10.18
C LYS A 81 1.76 13.00 -8.75
N GLY A 82 2.53 12.05 -8.22
CA GLY A 82 2.88 12.13 -6.80
C GLY A 82 3.74 11.01 -6.24
N LEU A 83 3.93 11.06 -4.92
CA LEU A 83 4.56 10.04 -4.10
C LEU A 83 3.51 9.38 -3.21
N TYR A 84 3.41 8.06 -3.28
CA TYR A 84 2.39 7.28 -2.58
C TYR A 84 3.03 6.27 -1.64
N PHE A 85 2.51 6.22 -0.42
CA PHE A 85 2.91 5.28 0.61
C PHE A 85 1.78 4.28 0.86
N LEU A 86 2.08 3.00 0.81
CA LEU A 86 1.14 1.94 1.12
C LEU A 86 1.73 1.08 2.23
N ASP A 87 0.97 0.87 3.28
CA ASP A 87 1.32 -0.01 4.38
C ASP A 87 0.39 -1.21 4.39
N GLU A 88 0.97 -2.40 4.29
CA GLU A 88 0.28 -3.71 4.24
C GLU A 88 -0.99 -3.72 3.38
N PRO A 89 -0.95 -3.27 2.11
CA PRO A 89 -2.14 -3.21 1.27
C PRO A 89 -2.82 -4.58 1.08
N GLU A 90 -2.07 -5.67 1.17
CA GLU A 90 -2.60 -7.04 1.09
C GLU A 90 -3.60 -7.40 2.19
N ALA A 91 -3.56 -6.74 3.36
CA ALA A 91 -4.49 -7.04 4.44
C ALA A 91 -5.94 -6.70 4.07
N ALA A 92 -6.13 -5.78 3.11
CA ALA A 92 -7.43 -5.42 2.56
C ALA A 92 -7.74 -6.10 1.21
N LEU A 93 -6.83 -6.93 0.66
CA LEU A 93 -6.92 -7.45 -0.70
C LEU A 93 -6.83 -8.98 -0.76
N SER A 94 -7.75 -9.59 -1.52
CA SER A 94 -7.61 -10.98 -1.93
C SER A 94 -6.38 -11.20 -2.84
N PRO A 95 -5.83 -12.42 -2.96
CA PRO A 95 -4.71 -12.70 -3.88
C PRO A 95 -4.97 -12.24 -5.32
N LYS A 96 -6.20 -12.40 -5.81
CA LYS A 96 -6.61 -11.93 -7.14
C LYS A 96 -6.51 -10.40 -7.23
N THR A 97 -7.03 -9.69 -6.24
CA THR A 97 -7.01 -8.22 -6.22
C THR A 97 -5.60 -7.65 -6.00
N GLN A 98 -4.70 -8.39 -5.35
CA GLN A 98 -3.28 -8.04 -5.29
C GLN A 98 -2.61 -8.11 -6.68
N MET A 99 -2.99 -9.09 -7.51
CA MET A 99 -2.52 -9.13 -8.91
C MET A 99 -3.06 -7.95 -9.72
N ASP A 100 -4.32 -7.55 -9.50
CA ASP A 100 -4.88 -6.34 -10.12
C ASP A 100 -4.10 -5.08 -9.69
N LEU A 101 -3.69 -4.98 -8.43
CA LEU A 101 -2.85 -3.90 -7.91
C LEU A 101 -1.48 -3.86 -8.62
N LEU A 102 -0.85 -5.01 -8.86
CA LEU A 102 0.40 -5.07 -9.63
C LEU A 102 0.25 -4.54 -11.06
N GLY A 103 -0.92 -4.74 -11.67
CA GLY A 103 -1.28 -4.15 -12.96
C GLY A 103 -1.28 -2.62 -12.88
N VAL A 104 -2.02 -2.07 -11.92
CA VAL A 104 -2.10 -0.62 -11.67
C VAL A 104 -0.70 -0.02 -11.42
N LEU A 105 0.10 -0.63 -10.55
CA LEU A 105 1.46 -0.18 -10.26
C LEU A 105 2.36 -0.20 -11.51
N SER A 106 2.18 -1.22 -12.37
CA SER A 106 2.95 -1.34 -13.60
C SER A 106 2.59 -0.27 -14.63
N ASP A 107 1.32 0.04 -14.81
CA ASP A 107 0.84 1.08 -15.73
C ASP A 107 1.36 2.46 -15.33
N ILE A 108 1.35 2.76 -14.03
CA ILE A 108 1.81 4.03 -13.49
C ILE A 108 3.34 4.16 -13.57
N ARG A 109 4.06 3.06 -13.35
CA ARG A 109 5.50 3.00 -13.56
C ARG A 109 5.87 3.32 -15.01
N ILE A 110 5.16 2.73 -15.99
CA ILE A 110 5.42 2.94 -17.42
C ILE A 110 5.19 4.39 -17.81
N SER A 111 4.11 5.01 -17.31
CA SER A 111 3.82 6.43 -17.55
C SER A 111 4.75 7.40 -16.79
N ARG A 112 5.60 6.90 -15.87
CA ARG A 112 6.44 7.68 -14.95
C ARG A 112 5.67 8.76 -14.20
N HIS A 113 4.40 8.47 -13.94
CA HIS A 113 3.48 9.45 -13.37
C HIS A 113 3.53 9.46 -11.84
N ALA A 114 3.93 8.37 -11.18
CA ALA A 114 4.04 8.37 -9.73
C ALA A 114 5.15 7.45 -9.23
N GLN A 115 5.56 7.68 -7.99
CA GLN A 115 6.44 6.81 -7.23
C GLN A 115 5.69 6.17 -6.07
N PHE A 116 5.97 4.90 -5.81
CA PHE A 116 5.36 4.13 -4.73
C PHE A 116 6.43 3.62 -3.76
N ILE A 117 6.15 3.72 -2.48
CA ILE A 117 6.88 3.07 -1.39
C ILE A 117 5.87 2.18 -0.67
N ILE A 118 6.13 0.88 -0.68
CA ILE A 118 5.17 -0.13 -0.21
C ILE A 118 5.84 -0.97 0.88
N SER A 119 5.27 -0.94 2.08
CA SER A 119 5.51 -1.93 3.12
C SER A 119 4.55 -3.09 2.87
N THR A 120 5.07 -4.32 2.76
CA THR A 120 4.28 -5.50 2.39
C THR A 120 4.94 -6.77 2.94
N HIS A 121 4.10 -7.68 3.37
CA HIS A 121 4.34 -9.08 3.64
C HIS A 121 3.76 -10.02 2.55
N SER A 122 3.11 -9.48 1.51
CA SER A 122 2.66 -10.29 0.38
C SER A 122 3.80 -10.62 -0.61
N PRO A 123 4.11 -11.91 -0.86
CA PRO A 123 5.02 -12.28 -1.94
C PRO A 123 4.45 -11.96 -3.33
N ILE A 124 3.12 -11.85 -3.47
CA ILE A 124 2.49 -11.41 -4.73
C ILE A 124 2.91 -9.97 -5.02
N ILE A 125 2.75 -9.07 -4.05
CA ILE A 125 3.10 -7.66 -4.23
C ILE A 125 4.63 -7.50 -4.40
N MET A 126 5.44 -8.23 -3.62
CA MET A 126 6.90 -8.23 -3.77
C MET A 126 7.37 -8.71 -5.15
N SER A 127 6.57 -9.49 -5.87
CA SER A 127 6.89 -9.94 -7.23
C SER A 127 6.80 -8.83 -8.30
N CYS A 128 6.41 -7.61 -7.89
CA CYS A 128 6.33 -6.45 -8.77
C CYS A 128 7.63 -6.26 -9.58
N ARG A 129 7.50 -6.33 -10.91
CA ARG A 129 8.65 -6.24 -11.81
C ARG A 129 9.36 -4.90 -11.66
N GLN A 130 10.69 -4.94 -11.66
CA GLN A 130 11.58 -3.77 -11.56
C GLN A 130 11.46 -2.98 -10.24
N ALA A 131 10.72 -3.48 -9.24
CA ALA A 131 10.74 -2.92 -7.90
C ALA A 131 12.12 -3.15 -7.25
N ALA A 132 12.58 -2.16 -6.48
CA ALA A 132 13.67 -2.38 -5.55
C ALA A 132 13.07 -2.91 -4.24
N LEU A 133 13.53 -4.07 -3.79
CA LEU A 133 13.11 -4.66 -2.52
C LEU A 133 14.18 -4.39 -1.47
N TYR A 134 13.74 -3.93 -0.31
CA TYR A 134 14.58 -3.71 0.85
C TYR A 134 14.09 -4.58 2.01
N SER A 135 15.00 -5.28 2.66
CA SER A 135 14.71 -6.03 3.89
C SER A 135 15.06 -5.20 5.12
N PHE A 136 14.22 -5.33 6.13
CA PHE A 136 14.38 -4.78 7.48
C PHE A 136 14.63 -5.90 8.52
N ASP A 137 14.89 -7.13 8.06
CA ASP A 137 15.05 -8.31 8.94
C ASP A 137 16.40 -8.33 9.66
N SER A 138 17.38 -7.58 9.13
CA SER A 138 18.70 -7.41 9.71
C SER A 138 18.84 -6.06 10.41
N ASN A 139 19.91 -5.88 11.19
CA ASN A 139 20.21 -4.59 11.83
C ASN A 139 20.47 -3.45 10.81
N ALA A 140 20.71 -3.78 9.54
CA ALA A 140 20.86 -2.82 8.46
C ALA A 140 19.77 -3.03 7.39
N ILE A 141 19.29 -1.93 6.81
CA ILE A 141 18.40 -1.97 5.67
C ILE A 141 19.23 -2.35 4.44
N GLU A 142 18.91 -3.48 3.81
CA GLU A 142 19.65 -3.99 2.67
C GLU A 142 18.75 -4.26 1.47
N ARG A 143 19.29 -4.05 0.26
CA ARG A 143 18.59 -4.37 -0.98
C ARG A 143 18.74 -5.85 -1.27
N ILE A 144 17.64 -6.55 -1.50
CA ILE A 144 17.61 -7.99 -1.74
C ILE A 144 16.87 -8.34 -3.04
N ALA A 145 17.14 -9.50 -3.62
CA ALA A 145 16.34 -10.03 -4.71
C ALA A 145 15.05 -10.68 -4.20
N PHE A 146 14.03 -10.76 -5.06
CA PHE A 146 12.74 -11.35 -4.71
C PHE A 146 12.85 -12.76 -4.13
N LYS A 147 13.69 -13.61 -4.74
CA LYS A 147 13.88 -15.00 -4.29
C LYS A 147 14.62 -15.11 -2.94
N GLU A 148 15.27 -14.05 -2.50
CA GLU A 148 15.98 -14.01 -1.23
C GLU A 148 15.07 -13.62 -0.06
N THR A 149 13.91 -13.03 -0.35
CA THR A 149 12.91 -12.66 0.66
C THR A 149 12.48 -13.89 1.46
N GLN A 150 12.30 -13.72 2.77
CA GLN A 150 11.83 -14.79 3.65
C GLN A 150 10.47 -15.34 3.18
N HIS A 151 9.60 -14.45 2.72
CA HIS A 151 8.24 -14.80 2.28
C HIS A 151 8.25 -15.65 1.01
N TYR A 152 9.11 -15.33 0.03
CA TYR A 152 9.28 -16.21 -1.13
C TYR A 152 9.73 -17.61 -0.71
N LYS A 153 10.73 -17.72 0.18
CA LYS A 153 11.27 -19.00 0.66
C LYS A 153 10.19 -19.85 1.34
N ILE A 154 9.40 -19.24 2.25
CA ILE A 154 8.30 -19.91 2.94
C ILE A 154 7.27 -20.48 1.94
N TYR A 155 6.81 -19.66 1.00
CA TYR A 155 5.82 -20.09 0.03
C TYR A 155 6.38 -21.14 -0.94
N ASN A 156 7.62 -20.97 -1.39
CA ASN A 156 8.28 -21.94 -2.25
C ASN A 156 8.42 -23.31 -1.56
N ASP A 157 8.80 -23.33 -0.28
CA ASP A 157 8.89 -24.56 0.51
C ASP A 157 7.52 -25.21 0.72
N PHE A 158 6.48 -24.41 0.93
CA PHE A 158 5.10 -24.90 1.04
C PHE A 158 4.63 -25.55 -0.26
N PHE A 159 4.79 -24.88 -1.40
CA PHE A 159 4.37 -25.42 -2.70
C PHE A 159 5.20 -26.58 -3.19
N SER A 160 6.49 -26.65 -2.82
CA SER A 160 7.37 -27.77 -3.21
C SER A 160 7.07 -29.06 -2.44
N LYS A 161 6.32 -28.97 -1.33
CA LYS A 161 5.95 -30.10 -0.46
C LYS A 161 4.48 -30.52 -0.59
N ALA A 162 3.68 -29.76 -1.34
CA ALA A 162 2.28 -30.04 -1.63
C ALA A 162 2.15 -30.90 -2.90
#